data_AF-A0A2T1FE95-F1
#
_entry.id   AF-A0A2T1FE95-F1
#
_cell.length_a   1.000
_cell.length_b   1.000
_cell.length_c   1.000
_cell.angle_alpha   90.00
_cell.angle_beta   90.00
_cell.angle_gamma   90.00
#
_symmetry.space_group_name_H-M   'P 1'
#
loop_
_entity.id
_entity.type
_entity.pdbx_description
1 polymer ?
#
loop_
_entity_poly.entity_id
_entity_poly.type
_entity_poly.pdbx_seq_one_letter_code
_entity_poly.pdbx_strand_id
1 'polypeptide(L)' 'MPHIEIKTKKNIFPGEAQKIIDKQTVVAVITTGTISPDAKKRFDQAGIAWAENVPESEFMESEAKEEG' A
#
# COMPACT_ATOMS: atom_id res chain seq x y z
N MET A 1 -7.66 12.86 5.93
CA MET A 1 -8.74 11.85 5.74
C MET A 1 -8.10 10.48 5.68
N PRO A 2 -8.71 9.46 6.31
CA PRO A 2 -8.28 8.07 6.17
C PRO A 2 -8.27 7.65 4.70
N HIS A 3 -7.19 7.05 4.23
CA HIS A 3 -7.08 6.59 2.84
C HIS A 3 -6.21 5.33 2.72
N ILE A 4 -6.31 4.69 1.56
CA ILE A 4 -5.49 3.54 1.16
C ILE A 4 -4.36 4.06 0.27
N GLU A 5 -3.12 3.64 0.54
CA GLU A 5 -2.00 3.93 -0.35
C GLU A 5 -1.70 2.75 -1.27
N ILE A 6 -1.72 3.02 -2.58
CA ILE A 6 -1.27 2.08 -3.60
C ILE A 6 0.20 2.39 -3.93
N LYS A 7 1.03 1.36 -3.98
CA LYS A 7 2.45 1.45 -4.34
C LYS A 7 2.76 0.50 -5.50
N THR A 8 3.56 0.98 -6.45
CA THR A 8 4.06 0.17 -7.56
C THR A 8 5.54 -0.20 -7.39
N LYS A 9 6.09 0.02 -6.20
CA LYS A 9 7.50 -0.26 -5.89
C LYS A 9 7.74 -1.75 -5.78
N LYS A 10 8.93 -2.18 -6.22
CA LYS A 10 9.38 -3.59 -6.15
C LYS A 10 9.36 -4.15 -4.72
N ASN A 11 9.74 -3.37 -3.72
CA ASN A 11 9.69 -3.78 -2.32
C ASN A 11 9.47 -2.57 -1.40
N ILE A 12 8.66 -2.73 -0.36
CA ILE A 12 8.50 -1.76 0.74
C ILE A 12 9.34 -2.23 1.92
N PHE A 13 10.33 -1.42 2.29
CA PHE A 13 11.24 -1.70 3.40
C PHE A 13 10.85 -0.93 4.69
N PRO A 14 11.44 -1.28 5.86
CA PRO A 14 11.00 -0.73 7.15
C PRO A 14 11.06 0.80 7.25
N GLY A 15 12.04 1.44 6.62
CA GLY A 15 12.14 2.90 6.59
C GLY A 15 11.02 3.56 5.79
N GLU A 16 10.49 2.91 4.76
CA GLU A 16 9.35 3.41 3.99
C GLU A 16 8.04 3.14 4.72
N ALA A 17 7.90 1.95 5.33
CA ALA A 17 6.76 1.63 6.18
C ALA A 17 6.62 2.66 7.33
N GLN A 18 7.73 3.04 7.96
CA GLN A 18 7.72 4.08 9.00
C GLN A 18 7.20 5.41 8.46
N LYS A 19 7.70 5.86 7.29
CA LYS A 19 7.22 7.09 6.66
C LYS A 19 5.72 7.07 6.34
N ILE A 20 5.17 5.91 6.00
CA ILE A 20 3.73 5.74 5.74
C ILE A 20 2.95 5.84 7.06
N ILE A 21 3.41 5.17 8.11
CA ILE A 21 2.81 5.23 9.46
C ILE A 21 2.80 6.65 10.01
N ASP A 22 3.91 7.38 9.84
CA ASP A 22 4.09 8.74 10.33
C ASP A 22 3.09 9.73 9.71
N LYS A 23 2.43 9.39 8.59
CA LYS A 23 1.36 10.21 8.01
C LYS A 23 0.07 10.21 8.83
N GLN A 24 -0.12 9.22 9.72
CA GLN A 24 -1.29 9.05 10.59
C GLN A 24 -2.66 9.07 9.89
N THR A 25 -2.67 8.91 8.57
CA THR A 25 -3.85 9.04 7.72
C THR A 25 -4.04 7.84 6.80
N VAL A 26 -3.07 6.91 6.79
CA VAL A 26 -3.10 5.70 5.96
C VAL A 26 -3.67 4.57 6.78
N VAL A 27 -4.72 3.92 6.29
CA VAL A 27 -5.38 2.77 6.96
C VAL A 27 -5.06 1.43 6.29
N ALA A 28 -4.62 1.45 5.04
CA ALA A 28 -4.14 0.26 4.35
C ALA A 28 -3.08 0.60 3.29
N VAL A 29 -2.20 -0.36 3.01
CA VAL A 29 -1.17 -0.29 1.97
C VAL A 29 -1.33 -1.47 1.01
N ILE A 30 -1.48 -1.19 -0.27
CA ILE A 30 -1.55 -2.21 -1.32
C ILE A 30 -0.36 -2.01 -2.25
N THR A 31 0.36 -3.08 -2.60
CA THR A 31 1.50 -2.98 -3.50
C THR A 31 1.55 -4.08 -4.55
N THR A 32 2.03 -3.73 -5.76
CA THR A 32 2.33 -4.72 -6.81
C THR A 32 3.59 -5.52 -6.53
N GLY A 33 4.52 -4.94 -5.77
CA GLY A 33 5.74 -5.62 -5.32
C GLY A 33 5.55 -6.37 -4.01
N THR A 34 6.64 -6.51 -3.26
CA THR A 34 6.64 -7.16 -1.95
C THR A 34 6.73 -6.16 -0.80
N ILE A 35 6.50 -6.64 0.42
CA ILE A 35 6.71 -5.92 1.67
C ILE A 35 7.65 -6.78 2.52
N SER A 36 8.73 -6.22 3.04
CA SER A 36 9.65 -6.97 3.88
C SER A 36 8.99 -7.42 5.20
N PRO A 37 9.42 -8.53 5.83
CA PRO A 37 8.82 -9.00 7.10
C PRO A 37 8.79 -7.92 8.19
N ASP A 38 9.87 -7.17 8.34
CA ASP A 38 9.95 -6.07 9.32
C ASP A 38 9.02 -4.89 8.99
N ALA A 39 8.69 -4.68 7.71
CA ALA A 39 7.74 -3.65 7.29
C ALA A 39 6.29 -4.10 7.55
N LYS A 40 5.96 -5.37 7.27
CA LYS A 40 4.67 -5.99 7.63
C LYS A 40 4.40 -5.88 9.13
N LYS A 41 5.39 -6.26 9.95
CA LYS A 41 5.30 -6.16 11.41
C LYS A 41 5.01 -4.73 11.88
N ARG A 42 5.60 -3.71 11.25
CA ARG A 42 5.32 -2.31 11.56
C ARG A 42 3.89 -1.93 11.20
N PHE A 43 3.40 -2.34 10.03
CA PHE A 43 2.01 -2.11 9.64
C PHE A 43 1.02 -2.80 10.60
N ASP A 44 1.27 -4.06 10.97
CA ASP A 44 0.45 -4.79 11.94
C ASP A 44 0.40 -4.07 13.30
N GLN A 45 1.55 -3.61 13.80
CA GLN A 45 1.64 -2.85 15.05
C GLN A 45 0.93 -1.49 14.99
N ALA A 46 0.92 -0.86 13.81
CA ALA A 46 0.26 0.42 13.59
C ALA A 46 -1.24 0.28 13.27
N GLY A 47 -1.78 -0.94 13.18
CA GLY A 47 -3.16 -1.18 12.77
C GLY A 47 -3.44 -0.85 11.31
N ILE A 48 -2.42 -0.90 10.45
CA ILE A 48 -2.53 -0.65 9.01
C ILE A 48 -2.61 -2.00 8.29
N ALA A 49 -3.70 -2.22 7.55
CA ALA A 49 -3.84 -3.42 6.73
C ALA A 49 -2.85 -3.41 5.56
N TRP A 50 -2.42 -4.57 5.07
CA TRP A 50 -1.50 -4.64 3.93
C TRP A 50 -1.82 -5.79 2.97
N ALA A 51 -1.54 -5.56 1.69
CA ALA A 51 -1.56 -6.57 0.65
C ALA A 51 -0.38 -6.36 -0.30
N GLU A 52 0.24 -7.46 -0.72
CA GLU A 52 1.41 -7.49 -1.60
C GLU A 52 1.20 -8.44 -2.76
N ASN A 53 2.02 -8.30 -3.81
CA ASN A 53 1.90 -9.03 -5.07
C ASN A 53 0.51 -8.87 -5.71
N VAL A 54 -0.14 -7.72 -5.51
CA VAL A 54 -1.41 -7.43 -6.17
C VAL A 54 -1.14 -7.13 -7.65
N PRO A 55 -1.76 -7.85 -8.60
CA PRO A 55 -1.53 -7.62 -10.03
C PRO A 55 -1.80 -6.18 -10.43
N GLU A 56 -0.99 -5.63 -11.34
CA GLU A 56 -1.16 -4.24 -11.80
C GLU A 56 -2.53 -4.00 -12.44
N SER A 57 -3.10 -5.04 -13.07
CA SER A 57 -4.45 -5.02 -13.66
C SER A 57 -5.55 -4.65 -12.65
N GLU A 58 -5.40 -5.03 -11.38
CA GLU A 58 -6.37 -4.71 -10.31
C GLU A 58 -6.41 -3.21 -9.98
N PHE A 59 -5.40 -2.44 -10.41
CA PHE A 59 -5.36 -0.98 -10.24
C PHE A 59 -5.79 -0.21 -11.49
N MET A 60 -5.85 -0.86 -12.65
CA MET A 60 -6.04 -0.22 -13.96
C MET A 60 -7.51 -0.18 -14.42
N GLU A 61 -8.42 -0.93 -13.79
CA GLU A 61 -9.83 -1.04 -14.23
C GLU A 61 -10.71 0.20 -14.00
N SER A 62 -10.18 1.30 -13.46
CA SER A 62 -10.97 2.50 -13.16
C SER A 62 -10.68 3.73 -14.03
N GLU A 63 -9.67 3.70 -14.91
CA GLU A 63 -9.44 4.83 -15.86
C GLU A 63 -10.22 4.70 -17.18
N ALA A 64 -10.99 3.62 -17.39
CA ALA A 64 -11.66 3.33 -18.67
C ALA A 64 -13.19 3.52 -18.67
N LYS A 65 -13.79 4.15 -17.65
CA LYS A 65 -15.22 4.52 -17.63
C LYS A 65 -15.46 5.90 -17.05
N GLU A 66 -14.80 6.91 -17.63
CA GLU A 66 -15.40 8.23 -17.72
C GLU A 66 -15.50 8.61 -19.20
N GLU A 67 -16.75 8.83 -19.62
CA GLU A 67 -17.21 9.50 -20.85
C GLU A 67 -17.25 8.71 -22.18
N GLY A 68 -18.46 8.22 -22.47
CA GLY A 68 -19.03 8.00 -23.80
C GLY A 68 -20.54 8.15 -23.72
#